data_AF-A0AAE0SN76-F1
#
_entry.id   AF-A0AAE0SN76-F1
#
_cell.length_a   1.000
_cell.length_b   1.000
_cell.length_c   1.000
_cell.angle_alpha   90.00
_cell.angle_beta   90.00
_cell.angle_gamma   90.00
#
_symmetry.space_group_name_H-M   'P 1'
#
loop_
_entity.id
_entity.type
_entity.pdbx_description
1 polymer ?
#
loop_
_entity_poly.entity_id
_entity_poly.type
_entity_poly.pdbx_seq_one_letter_code
_entity_poly.pdbx_strand_id
1 'polypeptide(L)'
;MFKNYIKIDSQVNHAICLVVPVPPTEDLSEEIQSDTIDLGAINLRNSEIIKNLDHNILHLQQEERNELKHLLFEYEHLFPDIYTCTDKNFHEVEIVDSKPVKQHPYRMNPLKQDYLKKEIQYLLENDFI
;
A
#
# COMPACT_ATOMS: atom_id res chain seq x y z
N MET A 1 -38.87 12.96 14.00
CA MET A 1 -38.06 14.14 13.59
C MET A 1 -36.75 13.62 13.03
N PHE A 2 -36.50 13.81 11.74
CA PHE A 2 -35.21 13.47 11.13
C PHE A 2 -34.18 14.55 11.48
N LYS A 3 -32.94 14.16 11.77
CA LYS A 3 -31.85 15.09 12.07
C LYS A 3 -31.47 15.87 10.80
N ASN A 4 -31.21 17.17 10.95
CA ASN A 4 -30.82 18.02 9.84
C ASN A 4 -29.42 17.65 9.30
N TYR A 5 -29.30 17.63 7.98
CA TYR A 5 -28.05 17.37 7.26
C TYR A 5 -27.16 18.62 7.30
N ILE A 6 -25.91 18.44 7.74
CA ILE A 6 -24.88 19.48 7.73
C ILE A 6 -23.99 19.23 6.52
N LYS A 7 -23.92 20.19 5.59
CA LYS A 7 -22.96 20.15 4.49
C LYS A 7 -21.55 20.36 5.05
N ILE A 8 -20.63 19.47 4.70
CA ILE A 8 -19.23 19.59 5.09
C ILE A 8 -18.62 20.67 4.20
N ASP A 9 -18.30 21.82 4.80
CA ASP A 9 -17.54 22.87 4.12
C ASP A 9 -16.15 22.34 3.79
N SER A 10 -15.85 22.38 2.49
CA SER A 10 -14.60 21.97 1.86
C SER A 10 -13.48 22.92 2.26
N GLN A 11 -12.74 22.61 3.33
CA GLN A 11 -11.42 23.22 3.60
C GLN A 11 -10.64 22.48 4.70
N VAL A 12 -10.32 21.19 4.54
CA VAL A 12 -9.27 20.53 5.36
C VAL A 12 -8.58 19.44 4.54
N ASN A 13 -7.24 19.50 4.57
CA ASN A 13 -6.25 18.58 4.02
C ASN A 13 -6.76 17.18 3.68
N HIS A 14 -6.58 16.76 2.43
CA HIS A 14 -6.85 15.39 2.01
C HIS A 14 -5.99 14.43 2.83
N ALA A 15 -6.59 13.80 3.84
CA ALA A 15 -6.11 12.50 4.26
C ALA A 15 -6.24 11.59 3.04
N ILE A 16 -5.12 11.05 2.56
CA ILE A 16 -5.10 10.01 1.53
C ILE A 16 -5.74 8.79 2.17
N CYS A 17 -7.07 8.73 2.12
CA CYS A 17 -7.80 7.52 2.42
C CYS A 17 -7.50 6.58 1.26
N LEU A 18 -6.68 5.55 1.50
CA LEU A 18 -6.55 4.41 0.60
C LEU A 18 -7.93 3.75 0.49
N VAL A 19 -8.73 4.24 -0.45
CA VAL A 19 -9.94 3.56 -0.88
C VAL A 19 -9.45 2.39 -1.72
N VAL A 20 -9.39 1.20 -1.12
CA VAL A 20 -9.26 -0.04 -1.87
C VAL A 20 -10.41 -0.05 -2.90
N PRO A 21 -10.13 -0.05 -4.21
CA PRO A 21 -11.19 -0.14 -5.19
C PRO A 21 -11.84 -1.52 -5.03
N VAL A 22 -13.12 -1.52 -4.70
CA VAL A 22 -13.96 -2.70 -4.93
C VAL A 22 -13.91 -2.94 -6.45
N PRO A 23 -13.62 -4.16 -6.93
CA PRO A 23 -13.60 -4.41 -8.36
C PRO A 23 -14.93 -3.96 -8.97
N PRO A 24 -14.91 -3.22 -10.09
CA PRO A 24 -16.13 -2.74 -10.71
C PRO A 24 -16.98 -3.95 -11.09
N THR A 25 -18.22 -3.96 -10.59
CA THR A 25 -19.26 -4.80 -11.16
C THR A 25 -19.36 -4.45 -12.64
N GLU A 26 -19.26 -5.49 -13.46
CA GLU A 26 -19.30 -5.45 -14.93
C GLU A 26 -20.28 -4.40 -15.46
N ASP A 27 -19.75 -3.37 -16.12
CA ASP A 27 -20.41 -2.71 -17.25
C ASP A 27 -19.31 -2.22 -18.20
N LEU A 28 -19.18 -2.94 -19.31
CA LEU A 28 -18.20 -2.71 -20.38
C LEU A 28 -18.56 -1.44 -21.17
N SER A 29 -17.59 -0.53 -21.31
CA SER A 29 -17.49 0.34 -22.50
C SER A 29 -16.04 0.77 -22.73
N GLU A 30 -15.74 1.05 -23.98
CA GLU A 30 -14.48 0.88 -24.72
C GLU A 30 -13.26 1.72 -24.29
N GLU A 31 -12.08 1.10 -24.52
CA GLU A 31 -10.78 1.67 -24.89
C GLU A 31 -10.23 2.88 -24.12
N ILE A 32 -9.48 2.59 -23.07
CA ILE A 32 -8.20 3.27 -22.78
C ILE A 32 -7.19 2.18 -22.39
N GLN A 33 -6.22 1.87 -23.27
CA GLN A 33 -4.98 1.20 -22.88
C GLN A 33 -4.13 2.20 -22.08
N SER A 34 -4.57 2.51 -20.88
CA SER A 34 -3.67 2.94 -19.83
C SER A 34 -3.16 1.65 -19.22
N ASP A 35 -1.85 1.47 -19.12
CA ASP A 35 -1.28 0.54 -18.18
C ASP A 35 -1.94 0.80 -16.82
N THR A 36 -2.98 0.04 -16.52
CA THR A 36 -3.65 0.10 -15.25
C THR A 36 -2.62 -0.46 -14.31
N ILE A 37 -1.85 0.43 -13.69
CA ILE A 37 -1.16 0.10 -12.44
C ILE A 37 -2.28 -0.49 -11.60
N ASP A 38 -2.20 -1.79 -11.37
CA ASP A 38 -3.08 -2.49 -10.45
C ASP A 38 -2.76 -1.90 -9.08
N LEU A 39 -3.44 -0.79 -8.74
CA LEU A 39 -3.33 -0.13 -7.45
C LEU A 39 -3.77 -1.06 -6.31
N GLY A 40 -4.29 -2.26 -6.62
CA GLY A 40 -4.59 -3.34 -5.67
C GLY A 40 -3.37 -4.20 -5.30
N ALA A 41 -2.30 -4.19 -6.09
CA ALA A 41 -1.06 -4.90 -5.76
C ALA A 41 0.02 -3.91 -5.30
N ILE A 42 -0.11 -3.43 -4.06
CA ILE A 42 0.98 -2.74 -3.32
C ILE A 42 2.06 -3.78 -2.91
N ASN A 43 2.26 -4.83 -3.70
CA ASN A 43 3.31 -5.80 -3.49
C ASN A 43 4.50 -5.33 -4.31
N LEU A 44 5.56 -4.94 -3.62
CA LEU A 44 6.82 -4.62 -4.26
C LEU A 44 7.28 -5.91 -4.99
N ARG A 45 7.66 -5.80 -6.26
CA ARG A 45 8.19 -6.92 -7.06
C ARG A 45 9.70 -6.80 -7.21
N ASN A 46 10.37 -6.35 -6.16
CA ASN A 46 11.79 -6.08 -6.14
C ASN A 46 12.58 -7.36 -6.45
N SER A 47 12.18 -8.50 -5.90
CA SER A 47 12.80 -9.80 -6.20
C SER A 47 12.70 -10.18 -7.67
N GLU A 48 11.58 -9.87 -8.33
CA GLU A 48 11.41 -10.15 -9.77
C GLU A 48 12.27 -9.23 -10.63
N ILE A 49 12.38 -7.96 -10.25
CA ILE A 49 13.20 -6.96 -10.94
C ILE A 49 14.69 -7.31 -10.82
N ILE A 50 15.14 -7.72 -9.63
CA ILE A 50 16.54 -8.14 -9.39
C ILE A 50 16.86 -9.41 -10.17
N LYS A 51 15.94 -10.37 -10.28
CA LYS A 51 16.12 -11.58 -11.12
C LYS A 51 16.26 -11.25 -12.61
N ASN A 52 15.54 -10.25 -13.10
CA ASN A 52 15.55 -9.83 -14.51
C ASN A 52 16.44 -8.60 -14.76
N LEU A 53 17.35 -8.27 -13.83
CA LEU A 53 18.09 -7.02 -13.83
C LEU A 53 18.83 -6.78 -15.15
N ASP A 54 19.45 -7.82 -15.70
CA ASP A 54 20.20 -7.76 -16.95
C ASP A 54 19.41 -7.21 -18.13
N HIS A 55 18.13 -7.58 -18.23
CA HIS A 55 17.24 -7.09 -19.28
C HIS A 55 16.84 -5.63 -19.04
N ASN A 56 16.70 -5.21 -17.78
CA ASN A 56 16.34 -3.85 -17.43
C ASN A 56 17.49 -2.85 -17.67
N ILE A 57 18.74 -3.30 -17.62
CA ILE A 57 19.94 -2.44 -17.72
C ILE A 57 20.76 -2.68 -19.00
N LEU A 58 20.13 -3.21 -20.05
CA LEU A 58 20.77 -3.46 -21.35
C LEU A 58 21.33 -2.19 -22.01
N HIS A 59 20.76 -1.03 -21.68
CA HIS A 59 21.14 0.27 -22.22
C HIS A 59 22.47 0.82 -21.63
N LEU A 60 22.93 0.29 -20.49
CA LEU A 60 24.17 0.71 -19.84
C LEU A 60 25.38 -0.01 -20.45
N GLN A 61 26.55 0.64 -20.36
CA GLN A 61 27.83 0.04 -20.75
C GLN A 61 28.15 -1.15 -19.82
N GLN A 62 29.02 -2.05 -20.29
CA GLN A 62 29.33 -3.28 -19.56
C GLN A 62 29.92 -3.01 -18.17
N GLU A 63 30.76 -1.98 -18.04
CA GLU A 63 31.39 -1.60 -16.77
C GLU A 63 30.35 -1.06 -15.78
N GLU A 64 29.50 -0.12 -16.21
CA GLU A 64 28.40 0.45 -15.42
C GLU A 64 27.39 -0.62 -14.97
N ARG A 65 27.08 -1.56 -15.87
CA ARG A 65 26.20 -2.70 -15.58
C ARG A 65 26.74 -3.57 -14.46
N ASN A 66 28.04 -3.87 -14.50
CA ASN A 66 28.70 -4.71 -13.52
C ASN A 66 28.75 -4.03 -12.15
N GLU A 67 29.05 -2.73 -12.12
CA GLU A 67 29.07 -1.93 -10.89
C GLU A 67 27.68 -1.86 -10.24
N LEU A 68 26.64 -1.56 -11.02
CA LEU A 68 25.27 -1.48 -10.51
C LEU A 68 24.77 -2.83 -9.99
N LYS A 69 25.09 -3.93 -10.71
CA LYS A 69 24.81 -5.29 -10.23
C LYS A 69 25.47 -5.55 -8.89
N HIS A 70 26.76 -5.27 -8.80
CA HIS A 70 27.51 -5.47 -7.56
C HIS A 70 26.84 -4.74 -6.40
N LEU A 71 26.53 -3.46 -6.58
CA LEU A 71 25.89 -2.64 -5.55
C LEU A 71 24.51 -3.19 -5.14
N LEU A 72 23.68 -3.58 -6.10
CA LEU A 72 22.34 -4.09 -5.79
C LEU A 72 22.38 -5.44 -5.06
N PHE A 73 23.30 -6.33 -5.42
CA PHE A 73 23.47 -7.61 -4.70
C PHE A 73 24.15 -7.42 -3.35
N GLU A 74 25.06 -6.46 -3.20
CA GLU A 74 25.68 -6.11 -1.91
C GLU A 74 24.63 -5.61 -0.91
N TYR A 75 23.68 -4.80 -1.38
CA TYR A 75 22.61 -4.21 -0.57
C TYR A 75 21.22 -4.83 -0.83
N GLU A 76 21.16 -6.11 -1.21
CA GLU A 76 19.90 -6.79 -1.60
C GLU A 76 18.84 -6.71 -0.48
N HIS A 77 19.27 -6.78 0.78
CA HIS A 77 18.42 -6.66 1.97
C HIS A 77 17.67 -5.31 2.08
N LEU A 78 18.06 -4.28 1.33
CA LEU A 78 17.34 -2.99 1.27
C LEU A 78 16.15 -3.02 0.31
N PHE A 79 16.03 -4.06 -0.53
CA PHE A 79 15.00 -4.19 -1.56
C PHE A 79 14.11 -5.43 -1.35
N PRO A 80 13.56 -5.68 -0.14
CA PRO A 80 12.60 -6.76 0.04
C PRO A 80 11.28 -6.46 -0.69
N ASP A 81 10.50 -7.51 -0.95
CA ASP A 81 9.15 -7.38 -1.52
C ASP A 81 8.10 -6.92 -0.49
N ILE A 82 8.46 -6.96 0.79
CA ILE A 82 7.62 -6.56 1.92
C ILE A 82 8.28 -5.36 2.60
N TYR A 83 7.47 -4.37 2.98
CA TYR A 83 7.96 -3.18 3.68
C TYR A 83 8.61 -3.54 5.03
N THR A 84 9.69 -2.85 5.38
CA THR A 84 10.39 -3.00 6.67
C THR A 84 10.17 -1.78 7.55
N CYS A 85 10.37 -1.93 8.86
CA CYS A 85 10.32 -0.84 9.83
C CYS A 85 11.73 -0.47 10.29
N THR A 86 12.04 0.83 10.37
CA THR A 86 13.31 1.30 10.94
C THR A 86 13.22 1.39 12.46
N ASP A 87 14.31 1.02 13.13
CA ASP A 87 14.49 1.11 14.59
C ASP A 87 14.98 2.49 15.06
N LYS A 88 15.27 3.42 14.13
CA LYS A 88 15.93 4.69 14.44
C LYS A 88 14.98 5.76 14.97
N ASN A 89 13.70 5.71 14.62
CA ASN A 89 12.71 6.72 15.00
C ASN A 89 11.37 6.04 15.28
N PHE A 90 10.70 6.51 16.33
CA PHE A 90 9.37 6.06 16.71
C PHE A 90 8.40 7.23 16.64
N HIS A 91 7.21 6.99 16.09
CA HIS A 91 6.16 8.00 16.09
C HIS A 91 5.47 8.02 17.45
N GLU A 92 5.78 9.04 18.26
CA GLU A 92 5.05 9.31 19.50
C GLU A 92 3.84 10.20 19.20
N VAL A 93 2.66 9.76 19.65
CA VAL A 93 1.43 10.53 19.56
C VAL A 93 1.13 11.12 20.93
N GLU A 94 1.40 12.42 21.10
CA GLU A 94 1.08 13.14 22.32
C GLU A 94 -0.45 13.29 22.45
N ILE A 95 -0.99 12.80 23.56
CA ILE A 95 -2.41 12.92 23.89
C ILE A 95 -2.56 14.01 24.96
N VAL A 96 -3.20 15.13 24.60
CA VAL A 96 -3.48 16.20 25.57
C VAL A 96 -4.83 15.93 26.24
N ASP A 97 -4.79 15.53 27.52
CA ASP A 97 -5.93 15.40 28.43
C ASP A 97 -7.19 14.72 27.85
N SER A 98 -7.01 13.62 27.11
CA SER A 98 -8.13 12.86 26.54
C SER A 98 -8.31 11.51 27.23
N LYS A 99 -9.56 11.11 27.44
CA LYS A 99 -9.94 9.78 27.94
C LYS A 99 -10.11 8.83 26.75
N PRO A 100 -9.72 7.55 26.86
CA PRO A 100 -9.96 6.57 25.80
C PRO A 100 -11.43 6.49 25.39
N VAL A 101 -11.69 6.48 24.08
CA VAL A 101 -13.03 6.36 23.51
C VAL A 101 -13.25 4.93 23.05
N LYS A 102 -14.28 4.27 23.60
CA LYS A 102 -14.71 2.94 23.15
C LYS A 102 -15.89 3.09 22.20
N GLN A 103 -15.70 2.70 20.94
CA GLN A 103 -16.74 2.66 19.94
C GLN A 103 -17.03 1.21 19.53
N HIS A 104 -18.31 0.84 19.44
CA HIS A 104 -18.69 -0.47 18.90
C HIS A 104 -18.50 -0.48 17.38
N PRO A 105 -17.86 -1.51 16.80
CA PRO A 105 -17.76 -1.62 15.35
C PRO A 105 -19.15 -1.66 14.69
N TYR A 106 -19.29 -0.99 13.55
CA TYR A 106 -20.49 -1.13 12.74
C TYR A 106 -20.53 -2.51 12.06
N ARG A 107 -21.73 -2.98 11.73
CA ARG A 107 -21.91 -4.21 10.96
C ARG A 107 -21.25 -4.08 9.58
N MET A 108 -20.48 -5.09 9.20
CA MET A 108 -19.79 -5.16 7.91
C MET A 108 -20.52 -6.12 6.97
N ASN A 109 -20.52 -5.80 5.67
CA ASN A 109 -20.99 -6.72 4.63
C ASN A 109 -20.10 -7.98 4.61
N PRO A 110 -20.65 -9.21 4.56
CA PRO A 110 -19.89 -10.44 4.48
C PRO A 110 -18.78 -10.45 3.41
N LEU A 111 -19.06 -9.91 2.22
CA LEU A 111 -18.05 -9.84 1.14
C LEU A 111 -16.84 -8.99 1.56
N LYS A 112 -17.10 -7.81 2.15
CA LYS A 112 -16.02 -6.93 2.66
C LYS A 112 -15.27 -7.59 3.83
N GLN A 113 -15.99 -8.35 4.65
CA GLN A 113 -15.40 -9.06 5.78
C GLN A 113 -14.40 -10.13 5.31
N ASP A 114 -14.67 -10.82 4.21
CA ASP A 114 -13.75 -11.84 3.69
C ASP A 114 -12.49 -11.24 3.06
N TYR A 115 -12.59 -10.10 2.38
CA TYR A 115 -11.42 -9.33 1.97
C TYR A 115 -10.61 -8.87 3.19
N LEU A 116 -11.27 -8.26 4.18
CA LEU A 116 -10.61 -7.76 5.39
C LEU A 116 -9.87 -8.87 6.14
N LYS A 117 -10.41 -10.09 6.21
CA LYS A 117 -9.71 -11.22 6.85
C LYS A 117 -8.38 -11.54 6.16
N LYS A 118 -8.32 -11.47 4.82
CA LYS A 118 -7.08 -11.71 4.07
C LYS A 118 -6.05 -10.63 4.34
N GLU A 119 -6.47 -9.37 4.34
CA GLU A 119 -5.59 -8.24 4.68
C GLU A 119 -5.08 -8.33 6.12
N ILE A 120 -5.95 -8.63 7.09
CA ILE A 120 -5.55 -8.83 8.49
C ILE A 120 -4.53 -9.98 8.59
N GLN A 121 -4.77 -11.09 7.88
CA GLN A 121 -3.85 -12.21 7.88
C GLN A 121 -2.47 -11.81 7.32
N TYR A 122 -2.44 -11.07 6.22
CA TYR A 122 -1.19 -10.52 5.67
C TYR A 122 -0.47 -9.62 6.69
N LEU A 123 -1.19 -8.71 7.36
CA LEU A 123 -0.57 -7.81 8.33
C LEU A 123 -0.01 -8.56 9.55
N LEU A 124 -0.69 -9.62 10.01
CA LEU A 124 -0.23 -10.49 11.09
C LEU A 124 1.00 -11.32 10.69
N GLU A 125 1.01 -11.86 9.47
CA GLU A 125 2.13 -12.66 8.97
C GLU A 125 3.42 -11.85 8.78
N ASN A 126 3.29 -10.53 8.61
CA ASN A 126 4.41 -9.60 8.39
C ASN A 126 4.66 -8.68 9.60
N ASP A 127 4.12 -9.01 10.78
CA ASP A 127 4.32 -8.28 12.04
C ASP A 127 4.00 -6.77 11.99
N PHE A 128 3.00 -6.38 11.20
CA PHE A 128 2.52 -5.00 11.15
C PHE A 128 1.47 -4.68 12.23
N ILE A 129 0.74 -5.69 12.74
CA ILE A 129 -0.29 -5.58 13.79
C ILE A 129 -0.27 -6.75 14.77
#